data_AF-A0AAV1RVA0-F1
#
_entry.id   AF-A0AAV1RVA0-F1
#
_cell.length_a   1.000
_cell.length_b   1.000
_cell.length_c   1.000
_cell.angle_alpha   90.00
_cell.angle_beta   90.00
_cell.angle_gamma   90.00
#
_symmetry.space_group_name_H-M   'P 1'
#
loop_
_entity.id
_entity.type
_entity.pdbx_description
1 polymer ?
#
loop_
_entity_poly.entity_id
_entity_poly.type
_entity_poly.pdbx_seq_one_letter_code
_entity_poly.pdbx_strand_id
1 'polypeptide(L)'
;MNVPKGFLNHLLYFIVFFPVFLSLFFLGCIKGAIFSPFVLLVIAFGDTGIIIGLWPLHLVWSIYCIIKSKKFGPFMKCLLILLVPIPIALWTVVGVAGSAIMGAMYGFIWPVMETFRAISKGGSIWMKLIRCFTDGTWSCVRGACTVVRDFADFSFHSYFSVMDELLESKGRSLLN
;
A
#
# COMPACT_ATOMS: atom_id res chain seq x y z
N MET A 1 34.07 34.51 19.73
CA MET A 1 32.97 33.53 19.91
C MET A 1 33.60 32.17 20.14
N ASN A 2 33.62 31.64 21.37
CA ASN A 2 34.19 30.32 21.66
C ASN A 2 33.20 29.26 21.17
N VAL A 3 33.36 28.81 19.94
CA VAL A 3 32.57 27.70 19.39
C VAL A 3 32.99 26.45 20.16
N PRO A 4 32.07 25.76 20.87
CA PRO A 4 32.42 24.57 21.62
C PRO A 4 33.01 23.54 20.66
N LYS A 5 34.21 23.02 20.96
CA LYS A 5 34.98 22.12 20.08
C LYS A 5 34.17 20.90 19.59
N GLY A 6 33.14 20.48 20.35
CA GLY A 6 32.21 19.42 19.94
C GLY A 6 31.32 19.78 18.75
N PHE A 7 30.92 21.04 18.59
CA PHE A 7 30.09 21.50 17.47
C PHE A 7 30.86 21.49 16.14
N LEU A 8 32.12 21.95 16.16
CA LEU A 8 32.98 21.96 14.97
C LEU A 8 33.27 20.54 14.46
N ASN A 9 33.51 19.59 15.38
CA ASN A 9 33.70 18.19 15.03
C ASN A 9 32.44 17.58 14.41
N HIS A 10 31.26 17.88 14.96
CA HIS A 10 30.00 17.38 14.40
C HIS A 10 29.72 17.95 13.00
N LEU A 11 30.05 19.22 12.78
CA LEU A 11 30.01 19.85 11.45
C LEU A 11 30.98 19.18 10.48
N LEU A 12 32.19 18.85 10.91
CA LEU A 12 33.19 18.18 10.06
C LEU A 12 32.72 16.77 9.66
N TYR A 13 32.19 15.99 10.61
CA TYR A 13 31.59 14.69 10.31
C TYR A 13 30.43 14.81 9.34
N PHE A 14 29.57 15.82 9.49
CA PHE A 14 28.47 16.05 8.58
C PHE A 14 28.97 16.37 7.16
N ILE A 15 29.97 17.25 7.01
CA ILE A 15 30.57 17.60 5.71
C ILE A 15 31.18 16.38 5.02
N VAL A 16 31.83 15.48 5.76
CA VAL A 16 32.42 14.24 5.20
C VAL A 16 31.34 13.19 4.90
N PHE A 17 30.32 13.08 5.74
CA PHE A 17 29.24 12.11 5.59
C PHE A 17 28.31 12.46 4.43
N PHE A 18 28.01 13.73 4.23
CA PHE A 18 27.07 14.22 3.22
C PHE A 18 27.37 13.75 1.78
N PRO A 19 28.61 13.84 1.24
CA PRO A 19 28.89 13.35 -0.10
C PRO A 19 28.77 11.82 -0.23
N VAL A 20 29.09 11.07 0.83
CA VAL A 20 28.90 9.61 0.86
C VAL A 20 27.41 9.27 0.85
N PHE A 21 26.62 9.95 1.67
CA PHE A 21 25.17 9.83 1.69
C PHE A 21 24.56 10.13 0.32
N LEU A 22 24.96 11.24 -0.30
CA LEU A 22 24.44 11.66 -1.60
C LEU A 22 24.80 10.66 -2.71
N SER A 23 26.03 10.12 -2.70
CA SER A 23 26.44 9.07 -3.65
C SER A 23 25.60 7.81 -3.50
N LEU A 24 25.34 7.36 -2.27
CA LEU A 24 24.48 6.21 -2.00
C LEU A 24 23.02 6.46 -2.35
N PHE A 25 22.55 7.69 -2.14
CA PHE A 25 21.22 8.11 -2.53
C PHE A 25 21.04 8.02 -4.05
N PHE A 26 21.98 8.58 -4.84
CA PHE A 26 21.96 8.44 -6.30
C PHE A 26 22.02 6.99 -6.76
N LEU A 27 22.88 6.17 -6.14
CA LEU A 27 22.95 4.73 -6.43
C LEU A 27 21.60 4.04 -6.14
N GLY A 28 20.97 4.40 -5.02
CA GLY A 28 19.63 3.98 -4.65
C GLY A 28 18.58 4.42 -5.66
N CYS A 29 18.62 5.66 -6.14
CA CYS A 29 17.68 6.16 -7.14
C CYS A 29 17.81 5.42 -8.47
N ILE A 30 19.03 5.12 -8.92
CA ILE A 30 19.25 4.33 -10.15
C ILE A 30 18.64 2.93 -9.98
N LYS A 31 18.94 2.26 -8.86
CA LYS A 31 18.36 0.96 -8.55
C LYS A 31 16.84 1.01 -8.46
N GLY A 32 16.31 2.02 -7.77
CA GLY A 32 14.89 2.28 -7.64
C GLY A 32 14.23 2.47 -9.00
N ALA A 33 14.82 3.28 -9.88
CA ALA A 33 14.28 3.51 -11.23
C ALA A 33 14.22 2.23 -12.08
N ILE A 34 15.19 1.32 -11.93
CA ILE A 34 15.22 0.04 -12.67
C ILE A 34 14.18 -0.95 -12.11
N PHE A 35 14.04 -1.07 -10.80
CA PHE A 35 13.16 -2.07 -10.17
C PHE A 35 11.72 -1.59 -9.95
N SER A 36 11.50 -0.28 -9.79
CA SER A 36 10.19 0.34 -9.62
C SER A 36 9.15 -0.08 -10.66
N PRO A 37 9.42 -0.10 -11.98
CA PRO A 37 8.41 -0.52 -12.95
C PRO A 37 7.95 -1.97 -12.77
N PHE A 38 8.85 -2.87 -12.36
CA PHE A 38 8.50 -4.27 -12.11
C PHE A 38 7.61 -4.43 -10.87
N VAL A 39 7.93 -3.73 -9.80
CA VAL A 39 7.17 -3.75 -8.54
C VAL A 39 5.79 -3.10 -8.73
N LEU A 40 5.75 -1.96 -9.42
CA LEU A 40 4.51 -1.29 -9.80
C LEU A 40 3.62 -2.22 -10.61
N LEU A 41 4.19 -2.97 -11.55
CA LEU A 41 3.44 -3.93 -12.37
C LEU A 41 2.81 -5.04 -11.51
N VAL A 42 3.54 -5.62 -10.56
CA VAL A 42 3.01 -6.64 -9.64
C VAL A 42 1.83 -6.08 -8.82
N ILE A 43 1.97 -4.88 -8.26
CA ILE A 43 0.93 -4.24 -7.44
C ILE A 43 -0.29 -3.88 -8.30
N ALA A 44 -0.06 -3.23 -9.45
CA ALA A 44 -1.13 -2.80 -10.34
C ALA A 44 -1.96 -3.97 -10.87
N PHE A 45 -1.33 -5.06 -11.33
CA PHE A 45 -2.07 -6.24 -11.78
C PHE A 45 -2.79 -6.95 -10.64
N GLY A 46 -2.14 -7.06 -9.48
CA GLY A 46 -2.74 -7.66 -8.28
C GLY A 46 -4.01 -6.92 -7.84
N ASP A 47 -3.88 -5.62 -7.61
CA ASP A 47 -4.98 -4.78 -7.12
C ASP A 47 -6.10 -4.65 -8.16
N THR A 48 -5.76 -4.55 -9.46
CA THR A 48 -6.77 -4.56 -10.52
C THR A 48 -7.56 -5.87 -10.53
N GLY A 49 -6.88 -7.01 -10.37
CA GLY A 49 -7.55 -8.32 -10.27
C GLY A 49 -8.49 -8.40 -9.07
N ILE A 50 -8.06 -7.88 -7.92
CA ILE A 50 -8.89 -7.79 -6.71
C ILE A 50 -10.11 -6.90 -6.94
N ILE A 51 -9.93 -5.71 -7.54
CA ILE A 51 -11.03 -4.78 -7.83
C ILE A 51 -12.05 -5.43 -8.77
N ILE A 52 -11.60 -6.04 -9.87
CA ILE A 52 -12.49 -6.71 -10.83
C ILE A 52 -13.26 -7.86 -10.17
N GLY A 53 -12.61 -8.66 -9.33
CA GLY A 53 -13.24 -9.77 -8.62
C GLY A 53 -14.24 -9.34 -7.54
N LEU A 54 -13.87 -8.32 -6.75
CA LEU A 54 -14.70 -7.83 -5.65
C LEU A 54 -15.85 -6.93 -6.12
N TRP A 55 -15.73 -6.28 -7.27
CA TRP A 55 -16.76 -5.37 -7.78
C TRP A 55 -18.16 -6.01 -7.93
N PRO A 56 -18.34 -7.13 -8.68
CA PRO A 56 -19.64 -7.79 -8.78
C PRO A 56 -20.07 -8.39 -7.44
N LEU A 57 -19.12 -8.86 -6.62
CA LEU A 57 -19.40 -9.42 -5.30
C LEU A 57 -20.01 -8.35 -4.38
N HIS A 58 -19.41 -7.17 -4.30
CA HIS A 58 -19.90 -6.05 -3.50
C HIS A 58 -21.25 -5.54 -4.00
N LEU A 59 -21.49 -5.51 -5.33
CA LEU A 59 -22.79 -5.10 -5.85
C LEU A 59 -23.91 -6.06 -5.45
N VAL A 60 -23.72 -7.35 -5.74
CA VAL A 60 -24.74 -8.37 -5.48
C VAL A 60 -24.98 -8.51 -3.98
N TRP A 61 -23.91 -8.54 -3.17
CA TRP A 61 -24.03 -8.67 -1.73
C TRP A 61 -24.69 -7.46 -1.08
N SER A 62 -24.37 -6.23 -1.51
CA SER A 62 -25.04 -5.03 -1.01
C SER A 62 -26.54 -5.04 -1.31
N ILE A 63 -26.94 -5.38 -2.53
CA ILE A 63 -28.36 -5.46 -2.91
C ILE A 63 -29.07 -6.52 -2.06
N TYR A 64 -28.46 -7.69 -1.88
CA TYR A 64 -28.98 -8.77 -1.03
C TYR A 64 -29.21 -8.29 0.42
N CYS A 65 -28.20 -7.65 1.02
CA CYS A 65 -28.28 -7.15 2.39
C CYS A 65 -29.38 -6.09 2.56
N ILE A 66 -29.53 -5.17 1.60
CA ILE A 66 -30.57 -4.12 1.64
C ILE A 66 -31.97 -4.72 1.53
N ILE A 67 -32.19 -5.68 0.62
CA ILE A 67 -33.49 -6.34 0.47
C ILE A 67 -33.86 -7.06 1.77
N LYS A 68 -32.89 -7.79 2.34
CA LYS A 68 -33.08 -8.61 3.56
C LYS A 68 -33.18 -7.78 4.84
N SER A 69 -32.63 -6.56 4.85
CA SER A 69 -32.68 -5.67 6.01
C SER A 69 -34.12 -5.25 6.34
N LYS A 70 -34.46 -5.22 7.63
CA LYS A 70 -35.75 -4.69 8.13
C LYS A 70 -35.65 -3.23 8.61
N LYS A 71 -34.45 -2.64 8.57
CA LYS A 71 -34.19 -1.26 9.06
C LYS A 71 -34.84 -0.19 8.18
N PHE A 72 -35.15 -0.51 6.93
CA PHE A 72 -35.63 0.43 5.92
C PHE A 72 -37.01 0.05 5.40
N GLY A 73 -37.89 1.03 5.23
CA GLY A 73 -39.17 0.85 4.54
C GLY A 73 -38.99 0.59 3.03
N PRO A 74 -40.03 0.12 2.32
CA PRO A 74 -39.95 -0.26 0.91
C PRO A 74 -39.39 0.85 0.00
N PHE A 75 -39.80 2.10 0.21
CA PHE A 75 -39.32 3.25 -0.55
C PHE A 75 -37.81 3.50 -0.34
N MET A 76 -37.34 3.46 0.91
CA MET A 76 -35.93 3.65 1.25
C MET A 76 -35.05 2.52 0.68
N LYS A 77 -35.55 1.29 0.62
CA LYS A 77 -34.84 0.17 -0.03
C LYS A 77 -34.63 0.42 -1.51
N CYS A 78 -35.68 0.86 -2.21
CA CYS A 78 -35.60 1.20 -3.64
C CYS A 78 -34.54 2.28 -3.88
N LEU A 79 -34.57 3.35 -3.08
CA LEU A 79 -33.59 4.44 -3.16
C LEU A 79 -32.16 3.95 -2.89
N LEU A 80 -31.95 3.12 -1.87
CA LEU A 80 -30.62 2.58 -1.55
C LEU A 80 -30.09 1.66 -2.65
N ILE A 81 -30.92 0.79 -3.23
CA ILE A 81 -30.51 -0.07 -4.35
C ILE A 81 -30.06 0.76 -5.55
N LEU A 82 -30.76 1.88 -5.83
CA LEU A 82 -30.36 2.82 -6.89
C LEU A 82 -29.04 3.55 -6.55
N LEU A 83 -28.79 3.82 -5.27
CA LEU A 83 -27.63 4.58 -4.81
C LEU A 83 -26.36 3.72 -4.65
N VAL A 84 -26.48 2.44 -4.30
CA VAL A 84 -25.37 1.48 -4.05
C VAL A 84 -24.29 1.43 -5.14
N PRO A 85 -24.61 1.52 -6.45
CA PRO A 85 -23.58 1.56 -7.49
C PRO A 85 -22.62 2.74 -7.35
N ILE A 86 -23.04 3.87 -6.76
CA ILE A 86 -22.23 5.08 -6.62
C ILE A 86 -21.05 4.88 -5.66
N PRO A 87 -21.23 4.48 -4.38
CA PRO A 87 -20.10 4.24 -3.48
C PRO A 87 -19.21 3.09 -3.97
N ILE A 88 -19.76 2.09 -4.65
CA ILE A 88 -18.94 1.00 -5.22
C ILE A 88 -18.08 1.52 -6.37
N ALA A 89 -18.62 2.35 -7.27
CA ALA A 89 -17.83 3.00 -8.30
C ALA A 89 -16.75 3.92 -7.70
N LEU A 90 -17.10 4.72 -6.68
CA LEU A 90 -16.14 5.58 -5.98
C LEU A 90 -14.99 4.77 -5.37
N TRP A 91 -15.31 3.66 -4.71
CA TRP A 91 -14.32 2.73 -4.15
C TRP A 91 -13.34 2.24 -5.23
N THR A 92 -13.81 1.89 -6.44
CA THR A 92 -12.91 1.44 -7.51
C THR A 92 -11.94 2.53 -7.96
N VAL A 93 -12.42 3.77 -8.10
CA VAL A 93 -11.58 4.89 -8.52
C VAL A 93 -10.51 5.16 -7.46
N VAL A 94 -10.90 5.18 -6.19
CA VAL A 94 -9.97 5.37 -5.07
C VAL A 94 -8.98 4.20 -4.97
N GLY A 95 -9.45 2.97 -5.17
CA GLY A 95 -8.61 1.77 -5.17
C GLY A 95 -7.54 1.79 -6.27
N VAL A 96 -7.93 2.12 -7.52
CA VAL A 96 -6.99 2.23 -8.64
C VAL A 96 -5.99 3.37 -8.43
N ALA A 97 -6.46 4.56 -8.04
CA ALA A 97 -5.59 5.71 -7.81
C ALA A 97 -4.62 5.47 -6.64
N GLY A 98 -5.14 4.92 -5.53
CA GLY A 98 -4.36 4.55 -4.36
C GLY A 98 -3.31 3.48 -4.66
N SER A 99 -3.69 2.45 -5.42
CA SER A 99 -2.77 1.39 -5.87
C SER A 99 -1.63 1.94 -6.73
N ALA A 100 -1.92 2.83 -7.69
CA ALA A 100 -0.90 3.44 -8.53
C ALA A 100 0.10 4.27 -7.71
N ILE A 101 -0.40 5.10 -6.78
CA ILE A 101 0.44 5.91 -5.88
C ILE A 101 1.27 4.99 -4.97
N MET A 102 0.64 4.01 -4.33
CA MET A 102 1.31 3.07 -3.43
C MET A 102 2.38 2.26 -4.15
N GLY A 103 2.08 1.74 -5.34
CA GLY A 103 3.01 0.97 -6.16
C GLY A 103 4.23 1.80 -6.59
N ALA A 104 4.01 3.06 -6.99
CA ALA A 104 5.10 3.98 -7.32
C ALA A 104 5.97 4.30 -6.09
N MET A 105 5.34 4.65 -4.96
CA MET A 105 6.05 4.98 -3.72
C MET A 105 6.82 3.77 -3.18
N TYR A 106 6.17 2.63 -3.03
CA TYR A 106 6.79 1.40 -2.52
C TYR A 106 7.91 0.91 -3.44
N GLY A 107 7.65 0.87 -4.76
CA GLY A 107 8.61 0.42 -5.76
C GLY A 107 9.86 1.29 -5.88
N PHE A 108 9.79 2.57 -5.49
CA PHE A 108 10.94 3.47 -5.50
C PHE A 108 11.64 3.58 -4.13
N ILE A 109 10.88 3.77 -3.05
CA ILE A 109 11.44 4.01 -1.71
C ILE A 109 12.11 2.76 -1.17
N TRP A 110 11.52 1.57 -1.39
CA TRP A 110 12.06 0.33 -0.82
C TRP A 110 13.46 -0.01 -1.37
N PRO A 111 13.72 0.00 -2.69
CA PRO A 111 15.07 -0.23 -3.20
C PRO A 111 16.11 0.81 -2.74
N VAL A 112 15.70 2.07 -2.57
CA VAL A 112 16.57 3.14 -2.01
C VAL A 112 16.93 2.83 -0.56
N MET A 113 15.98 2.41 0.28
CA MET A 113 16.28 2.06 1.66
C MET A 113 17.20 0.83 1.77
N GLU A 114 17.07 -0.12 0.85
CA GLU A 114 17.94 -1.30 0.80
C GLU A 114 19.39 -0.96 0.44
N THR A 115 19.68 0.10 -0.32
CA THR A 115 21.07 0.53 -0.57
C THR A 115 21.74 1.05 0.69
N PHE A 116 21.03 1.85 1.49
CA PHE A 116 21.50 2.28 2.81
C PHE A 116 21.65 1.11 3.80
N ARG A 117 20.77 0.11 3.72
CA ARG A 117 20.88 -1.10 4.54
C ARG A 117 22.05 -1.99 4.11
N ALA A 118 22.39 -2.02 2.82
CA ALA A 118 23.52 -2.79 2.33
C ALA A 118 24.87 -2.20 2.76
N ILE A 119 25.00 -0.87 2.80
CA ILE A 119 26.27 -0.22 3.22
C ILE A 119 26.52 -0.34 4.72
N SER A 120 25.47 -0.38 5.54
CA SER A 120 25.57 -0.53 6.99
C SER A 120 26.06 -1.93 7.39
N LYS A 121 25.90 -2.93 6.52
CA LYS A 121 26.52 -4.24 6.68
C LYS A 121 28.05 -4.11 6.54
N GLY A 122 28.80 -4.74 7.45
CA GLY A 122 30.27 -4.81 7.37
C GLY A 122 30.77 -5.55 6.14
N GLY A 123 32.02 -5.29 5.74
CA GLY A 123 32.69 -5.95 4.61
C GLY A 123 33.55 -5.00 3.76
N SER A 124 34.20 -5.56 2.73
CA SER A 124 34.99 -4.77 1.76
C SER A 124 34.09 -3.89 0.88
N ILE A 125 34.64 -2.82 0.34
CA ILE A 125 33.92 -1.85 -0.52
C ILE A 125 33.26 -2.54 -1.72
N TRP A 126 33.98 -3.45 -2.38
CA TRP A 126 33.45 -4.22 -3.51
C TRP A 126 32.26 -5.11 -3.13
N MET A 127 32.35 -5.82 -2.00
CA MET A 127 31.26 -6.67 -1.53
C MET A 127 30.03 -5.85 -1.15
N LYS A 128 30.24 -4.67 -0.56
CA LYS A 128 29.16 -3.72 -0.23
C LYS A 128 28.47 -3.21 -1.50
N LEU A 129 29.20 -2.87 -2.55
CA LEU A 129 28.63 -2.45 -3.82
C LEU A 129 27.80 -3.55 -4.48
N ILE A 130 28.28 -4.80 -4.51
CA ILE A 130 27.52 -5.93 -5.06
C ILE A 130 26.21 -6.12 -4.28
N ARG A 131 26.29 -6.16 -2.94
CA ARG A 131 25.10 -6.26 -2.08
C ARG A 131 24.13 -5.11 -2.28
N CYS A 132 24.64 -3.91 -2.52
CA CYS A 132 23.82 -2.73 -2.79
C CYS A 132 22.89 -2.94 -3.99
N PHE A 133 23.33 -3.68 -5.02
CA PHE A 133 22.52 -4.03 -6.18
C PHE A 133 21.68 -5.29 -5.97
N THR A 134 22.22 -6.34 -5.37
CA THR A 134 21.54 -7.64 -5.26
C THR A 134 20.56 -7.73 -4.10
N ASP A 135 20.91 -7.20 -2.93
CA ASP A 135 20.09 -7.30 -1.73
C ASP A 135 18.79 -6.50 -1.90
N GLY A 136 17.71 -6.98 -1.31
CA GLY A 136 16.46 -6.22 -1.31
C GLY A 136 15.57 -6.43 -2.54
N THR A 137 16.08 -7.00 -3.64
CA THR A 137 15.33 -7.17 -4.90
C THR A 137 14.17 -8.17 -4.74
N TRP A 138 14.48 -9.42 -4.35
CA TRP A 138 13.47 -10.46 -4.14
C TRP A 138 12.57 -10.19 -2.93
N SER A 139 13.08 -9.51 -1.90
CA SER A 139 12.23 -9.09 -0.77
C SER A 139 11.29 -7.95 -1.15
N CYS A 140 11.68 -7.07 -2.06
CA CYS A 140 10.79 -6.03 -2.59
C CYS A 140 9.62 -6.64 -3.36
N VAL A 141 9.87 -7.64 -4.22
CA VAL A 141 8.79 -8.35 -4.93
C VAL A 141 7.87 -9.09 -3.96
N ARG A 142 8.43 -9.79 -2.97
CA ARG A 142 7.60 -10.44 -1.94
C ARG A 142 6.78 -9.45 -1.13
N GLY A 143 7.36 -8.31 -0.78
CA GLY A 143 6.64 -7.24 -0.09
C GLY A 143 5.57 -6.61 -0.98
N ALA A 144 5.77 -6.50 -2.29
CA ALA A 144 4.75 -6.10 -3.25
C ALA A 144 3.54 -7.06 -3.23
N CYS A 145 3.79 -8.37 -3.23
CA CYS A 145 2.74 -9.37 -3.07
C CYS A 145 2.02 -9.27 -1.71
N THR A 146 2.73 -8.88 -0.65
CA THR A 146 2.12 -8.61 0.66
C THR A 146 1.22 -7.36 0.60
N VAL A 147 1.66 -6.28 -0.06
CA VAL A 147 0.83 -5.07 -0.26
C VAL A 147 -0.49 -5.41 -0.96
N VAL A 148 -0.42 -6.21 -2.04
CA VAL A 148 -1.61 -6.69 -2.77
C VAL A 148 -2.51 -7.53 -1.86
N ARG A 149 -1.92 -8.42 -1.04
CA ARG A 149 -2.68 -9.24 -0.07
C ARG A 149 -3.36 -8.38 0.98
N ASP A 150 -2.65 -7.41 1.55
CA ASP A 150 -3.19 -6.49 2.55
C ASP A 150 -4.35 -5.65 1.97
N PHE A 151 -4.22 -5.23 0.70
CA PHE A 151 -5.31 -4.57 -0.02
C PHE A 151 -6.52 -5.48 -0.21
N ALA A 152 -6.32 -6.76 -0.57
CA ALA A 152 -7.39 -7.75 -0.66
C ALA A 152 -8.09 -7.94 0.69
N ASP A 153 -7.32 -8.18 1.74
CA ASP A 153 -7.83 -8.45 3.09
C ASP A 153 -8.60 -7.24 3.62
N PHE A 154 -8.05 -6.04 3.47
CA PHE A 154 -8.74 -4.80 3.85
C PHE A 154 -10.06 -4.63 3.09
N SER A 155 -10.04 -4.83 1.77
CA SER A 155 -11.21 -4.62 0.90
C SER A 155 -12.32 -5.63 1.18
N PHE A 156 -11.95 -6.88 1.47
CA PHE A 156 -12.89 -7.93 1.80
C PHE A 156 -13.44 -7.73 3.22
N HIS A 157 -12.58 -7.74 4.23
CA HIS A 157 -13.02 -7.73 5.63
C HIS A 157 -13.74 -6.44 6.02
N SER A 158 -13.25 -5.28 5.59
CA SER A 158 -13.91 -4.00 5.94
C SER A 158 -15.31 -3.90 5.33
N TYR A 159 -15.48 -4.37 4.08
CA TYR A 159 -16.77 -4.35 3.41
C TYR A 159 -17.76 -5.33 4.05
N PHE A 160 -17.35 -6.59 4.24
CA PHE A 160 -18.23 -7.62 4.79
C PHE A 160 -18.64 -7.31 6.23
N SER A 161 -17.74 -6.75 7.05
CA SER A 161 -18.08 -6.30 8.41
C SER A 161 -19.24 -5.30 8.43
N VAL A 162 -19.24 -4.31 7.53
CA VAL A 162 -20.34 -3.32 7.44
C VAL A 162 -21.64 -3.99 6.97
N MET A 163 -21.56 -4.93 6.04
CA MET A 163 -22.72 -5.64 5.53
C MET A 163 -23.32 -6.61 6.56
N ASP A 164 -22.48 -7.25 7.37
CA ASP A 164 -22.91 -8.14 8.45
C ASP A 164 -23.64 -7.37 9.55
N GLU A 165 -23.17 -6.18 9.93
CA GLU A 165 -23.89 -5.30 10.88
C GLU A 165 -25.30 -4.93 10.37
N LEU A 166 -25.44 -4.68 9.06
CA LEU A 166 -26.75 -4.42 8.44
C LEU A 166 -27.68 -5.64 8.55
N LEU A 167 -27.13 -6.85 8.45
CA LEU A 167 -27.88 -8.11 8.60
C LEU A 167 -28.20 -8.45 10.05
N GLU A 168 -27.27 -8.26 11.00
CA GLU A 168 -27.48 -8.54 12.43
C GLU A 168 -28.60 -7.70 13.03
N SER A 169 -28.77 -6.46 12.55
CA SER A 169 -29.91 -5.62 12.92
C SER A 169 -31.27 -6.31 12.69
N LYS A 170 -31.35 -7.24 11.72
CA LYS A 170 -32.54 -8.07 11.47
C LYS A 170 -32.78 -9.06 12.62
N GLY A 171 -31.74 -9.76 13.08
CA GLY A 171 -31.85 -10.77 14.13
C GLY A 171 -32.39 -10.17 15.43
N ARG A 172 -31.88 -8.98 15.79
CA ARG A 172 -32.34 -8.24 16.97
C ARG A 172 -33.79 -7.75 16.84
N SER A 173 -34.24 -7.36 15.63
CA SER A 173 -35.63 -6.95 15.38
C SER A 173 -36.66 -8.09 15.39
N LEU A 174 -36.22 -9.36 15.40
CA LEU A 174 -37.10 -10.54 15.47
C LEU A 174 -37.25 -11.08 16.90
N LEU A 175 -36.35 -10.69 17.81
CA LEU A 175 -36.34 -11.10 19.22
C LEU A 175 -37.01 -10.08 20.16
N ASN A 176 -37.39 -8.91 19.63
CA ASN A 176 -38.20 -7.89 20.30
C ASN A 176 -39.58 -7.81 19.64
#